data_AF-T1D2V8-F1
#
_entry.id   AF-T1D2V8-F1
#
_cell.length_a   1.000
_cell.length_b   1.000
_cell.length_c   1.000
_cell.angle_alpha   90.00
_cell.angle_beta   90.00
_cell.angle_gamma   90.00
#
_symmetry.space_group_name_H-M   'P 1'
#
loop_
_entity.id
_entity.type
_entity.pdbx_description
1 polymer ?
#
loop_
_entity_poly.entity_id
_entity_poly.type
_entity_poly.pdbx_seq_one_letter_code
_entity_poly.pdbx_strand_id
1 'polypeptide(L)' 'LDTMPEVIQHAVKALEKHPLRGMDAIHLGAALVCSAEVFVSADARQCQAAKSLGLKVVAL' A
#
# COMPACT_ATOMS: atom_id res chain seq x y z
N LEU A 1 -0.02 -14.54 -2.42
CA LEU A 1 -0.75 -13.50 -1.68
C LEU A 1 -0.73 -12.20 -2.47
N ASP A 2 0.46 -11.73 -2.88
CA ASP A 2 0.66 -10.46 -3.60
C ASP A 2 0.01 -10.36 -4.99
N THR A 3 -0.30 -11.49 -5.64
CA THR A 3 -0.95 -11.56 -6.95
C THR A 3 -2.44 -11.92 -6.88
N MET A 4 -3.03 -11.96 -5.68
CA MET A 4 -4.46 -12.17 -5.56
C MET A 4 -5.22 -11.04 -6.26
N PRO A 5 -6.36 -11.33 -6.92
CA PRO A 5 -7.13 -10.32 -7.64
C PRO A 5 -7.48 -9.10 -6.78
N GLU A 6 -7.83 -9.28 -5.50
CA GLU A 6 -8.13 -8.13 -4.63
C GLU A 6 -6.89 -7.26 -4.37
N VAL A 7 -5.72 -7.87 -4.18
CA VAL A 7 -4.46 -7.13 -4.00
C VAL A 7 -4.15 -6.30 -5.23
N ILE A 8 -4.26 -6.89 -6.42
CA ILE A 8 -4.03 -6.17 -7.68
C ILE A 8 -5.05 -5.05 -7.86
N GLN A 9 -6.33 -5.26 -7.51
CA GLN A 9 -7.35 -4.20 -7.56
C GLN A 9 -6.99 -3.03 -6.66
N HIS A 10 -6.54 -3.29 -5.43
CA HIS A 10 -6.09 -2.23 -4.52
C HIS A 10 -4.81 -1.54 -5.02
N ALA A 11 -3.87 -2.30 -5.58
CA ALA A 11 -2.63 -1.75 -6.14
C ALA A 11 -2.90 -0.80 -7.32
N VAL A 12 -3.80 -1.17 -8.24
CA VAL A 12 -4.21 -0.30 -9.36
C VAL A 12 -4.85 0.99 -8.84
N LYS A 13 -5.80 0.90 -7.90
CA LYS A 13 -6.41 2.08 -7.27
C LYS A 13 -5.39 2.98 -6.57
N ALA A 14 -4.33 2.41 -5.99
CA ALA A 14 -3.26 3.16 -5.36
C ALA A 14 -2.41 3.91 -6.39
N LEU A 15 -2.06 3.27 -7.51
CA LEU A 15 -1.31 3.87 -8.63
C LEU A 15 -2.07 5.01 -9.31
N GLU A 16 -3.40 4.91 -9.42
CA GLU A 16 -4.24 5.97 -9.98
C GLU A 16 -4.22 7.26 -9.14
N LYS A 17 -4.01 7.13 -7.82
CA LYS A 17 -4.10 8.23 -6.87
C LYS A 17 -2.75 8.77 -6.40
N HIS A 18 -1.70 7.98 -6.52
CA HIS A 18 -0.39 8.30 -5.96
C HIS A 18 0.73 7.92 -6.94
N PRO A 19 1.82 8.71 -7.02
CA PRO A 19 2.97 8.41 -7.87
C PRO A 19 3.85 7.32 -7.23
N LEU A 20 3.37 6.09 -7.24
CA LEU A 20 4.03 4.91 -6.68
C LEU A 20 4.74 4.08 -7.74
N ARG A 21 5.80 3.36 -7.35
CA ARG A 21 6.32 2.24 -8.17
C ARG A 21 5.34 1.08 -8.07
N GLY A 22 5.30 0.22 -9.10
CA GLY A 22 4.39 -0.93 -9.12
C GLY A 22 4.51 -1.82 -7.89
N MET A 23 5.74 -2.10 -7.45
CA MET A 23 5.97 -2.90 -6.24
C MET A 23 5.45 -2.23 -4.96
N ASP A 24 5.60 -0.91 -4.83
CA ASP A 24 5.10 -0.18 -3.66
C ASP A 24 3.57 -0.30 -3.58
N ALA A 25 2.87 -0.20 -4.72
CA ALA A 25 1.43 -0.34 -4.81
C ALA A 25 0.94 -1.76 -4.48
N ILE A 26 1.66 -2.79 -4.92
CA ILE A 26 1.35 -4.19 -4.57
C ILE A 26 1.47 -4.42 -3.07
N HIS A 27 2.54 -3.92 -2.43
CA HIS A 27 2.69 -4.02 -0.98
C HIS A 27 1.56 -3.31 -0.21
N LEU A 28 1.11 -2.14 -0.69
CA LEU A 28 -0.04 -1.45 -0.09
C LEU A 28 -1.34 -2.24 -0.28
N GLY A 29 -1.54 -2.84 -1.46
CA GLY A 29 -2.70 -3.69 -1.73
C GLY A 29 -2.73 -4.92 -0.83
N ALA A 30 -1.59 -5.58 -0.63
CA ALA A 30 -1.47 -6.72 0.28
C ALA A 30 -1.78 -6.31 1.72
N ALA A 31 -1.25 -5.19 2.19
CA ALA A 31 -1.51 -4.68 3.53
C ALA A 31 -3.01 -4.40 3.78
N LEU A 32 -3.72 -3.88 2.78
CA LEU A 32 -5.16 -3.65 2.86
C LEU A 32 -5.96 -4.97 2.91
N VAL A 33 -5.64 -5.92 2.03
CA VAL A 33 -6.32 -7.23 1.99
C VAL A 33 -6.09 -8.02 3.28
N CYS A 34 -4.88 -7.95 3.83
CA CYS A 34 -4.56 -8.59 5.10
C CYS A 34 -5.10 -7.85 6.32
N SER A 35 -5.71 -6.67 6.15
CA SER A 35 -6.12 -5.79 7.26
C SER A 35 -4.96 -5.55 8.25
N ALA A 36 -3.79 -5.23 7.71
CA ALA A 36 -2.58 -5.04 8.51
C ALA A 36 -2.79 -3.96 9.58
N GLU A 37 -2.46 -4.28 10.82
CA GLU A 37 -2.60 -3.35 11.95
C GLU A 37 -1.67 -2.14 11.82
N VAL A 38 -0.49 -2.35 11.25
CA VAL A 38 0.52 -1.32 11.02
C VAL A 38 1.25 -1.60 9.70
N PHE A 39 1.41 -0.55 8.90
CA PHE A 39 2.28 -0.54 7.73
C PHE A 39 3.60 0.19 8.06
N VAL A 40 4.71 -0.53 8.00
CA VAL A 40 6.04 0.01 8.33
C VAL A 40 6.83 0.24 7.05
N SER A 41 7.43 1.41 6.87
CA SER A 41 8.33 1.67 5.74
C SER A 41 9.29 2.82 6.04
N ALA A 42 10.48 2.79 5.44
CA ALA A 42 11.42 3.91 5.41
C ALA A 42 11.18 4.83 4.19
N ASP A 43 10.37 4.41 3.21
CA ASP A 43 10.06 5.22 2.03
C ASP A 43 8.92 6.19 2.35
N ALA A 44 9.23 7.49 2.35
CA ALA A 44 8.27 8.54 2.67
C ALA A 44 7.07 8.58 1.71
N ARG A 45 7.26 8.27 0.42
CA ARG A 45 6.16 8.25 -0.56
C ARG A 45 5.22 7.07 -0.29
N GLN A 46 5.79 5.92 0.05
CA GLN A 46 5.01 4.74 0.41
C GLN A 46 4.24 4.97 1.71
N CYS A 47 4.87 5.61 2.71
CA CYS A 47 4.21 6.01 3.95
C CYS A 47 3.06 6.99 3.71
N GLN A 48 3.24 7.97 2.83
CA GLN A 48 2.20 8.94 2.53
C GLN A 48 0.99 8.29 1.83
N ALA A 49 1.24 7.41 0.86
CA ALA A 49 0.18 6.65 0.20
C ALA A 49 -0.52 5.66 1.15
N ALA A 50 0.22 4.99 2.03
CA ALA A 50 -0.38 4.12 3.05
C ALA A 50 -1.34 4.90 3.96
N LYS A 51 -0.92 6.08 4.44
CA LYS A 51 -1.76 6.96 5.27
C LYS A 51 -3.04 7.41 4.55
N SER A 52 -2.94 7.81 3.28
CA SER A 52 -4.12 8.25 2.51
C SER A 52 -5.08 7.09 2.18
N LEU A 53 -4.59 5.85 2.19
CA LEU A 53 -5.39 4.64 2.06
C LEU A 53 -5.98 4.14 3.39
N GLY A 54 -5.76 4.87 4.49
CA GLY A 54 -6.33 4.57 5.80
C GLY A 54 -5.53 3.58 6.65
N LEU A 55 -4.33 3.20 6.20
CA LEU A 55 -3.44 2.35 6.99
C LEU A 55 -2.80 3.16 8.12
N LYS A 56 -2.65 2.55 9.29
CA LYS A 56 -1.78 3.07 10.35
C LYS A 56 -0.33 2.88 9.92
N VAL A 57 0.47 3.95 9.95
CA VAL A 57 1.86 3.93 9.45
C VAL A 57 2.86 4.21 10.55
N VAL A 58 3.93 3.42 10.58
CA VAL A 58 5.17 3.71 11.33
C VAL A 58 6.28 3.95 10.32
N ALA A 59 6.80 5.18 10.29
CA ALA A 59 7.96 5.52 9.48
C ALA A 59 9.25 5.16 10.24
N LEU A 60 10.23 4.59 9.53
CA LEU A 60 11.58 4.31 10.05
C LEU A 60 12.55 5.44 9.74
#